data_AF-A0A1G9USX7-F1
#
_entry.id   AF-A0A1G9USX7-F1
#
_cell.length_a   1.000
_cell.length_b   1.000
_cell.length_c   1.000
_cell.angle_alpha   90.00
_cell.angle_beta   90.00
_cell.angle_gamma   90.00
#
_symmetry.space_group_name_H-M   'P 1'
#
loop_
_entity.id
_entity.type
_entity.pdbx_description
1 polymer ?
#
loop_
_entity_poly.entity_id
_entity_poly.type
_entity_poly.pdbx_seq_one_letter_code
_entity_poly.pdbx_strand_id
1 'polypeptide(L)'
;MSVLDFDKVFRGTPPARDSVYLLRQRVGFNKLHWLPHLPDAAFWPPELDAGTVDRRTVFQIARRADDELGAVHTLVAAYVWTAGPKQRGAVKLGMVFDHNPGAVGPNLSAAVRRTREDGPVAGFGMLTRKGSHALGRLPGSGFTKVLYFAAFDGKTGPLILDENVVIAVNALRGSDWGIDGPWSPEQYGDYLDYAADWAQRWRKGTPTDLVERTLSAAGQALGAHYAR
;
A
#
# COMPACT_ATOMS: atom_id res chain seq x y z
N MET A 1 -27.15 -1.65 4.72
CA MET A 1 -27.46 -0.49 3.83
C MET A 1 -26.19 0.34 3.69
N SER A 2 -25.89 0.81 2.48
CA SER A 2 -24.72 1.67 2.22
C SER A 2 -24.85 2.99 3.00
N VAL A 3 -23.81 3.38 3.74
CA VAL A 3 -23.76 4.63 4.50
C VAL A 3 -23.14 5.76 3.67
N LEU A 4 -22.33 5.39 2.67
CA LEU A 4 -21.80 6.31 1.67
C LEU A 4 -22.55 6.19 0.34
N ASP A 5 -22.43 7.20 -0.49
CA ASP A 5 -22.93 7.23 -1.86
C ASP A 5 -21.73 7.44 -2.79
N PHE A 6 -21.67 6.67 -3.88
CA PHE A 6 -20.59 6.75 -4.86
C PHE A 6 -20.43 8.18 -5.38
N ASP A 7 -21.53 8.82 -5.76
CA ASP A 7 -21.51 10.17 -6.33
C ASP A 7 -21.10 11.21 -5.27
N LYS A 8 -21.17 10.86 -3.99
CA LYS A 8 -20.64 11.69 -2.91
C LYS A 8 -19.12 11.55 -2.72
N VAL A 9 -18.57 10.37 -2.95
CA VAL A 9 -17.13 10.08 -2.77
C VAL A 9 -16.35 10.49 -4.03
N PHE A 10 -16.85 10.12 -5.19
CA PHE A 10 -16.20 10.32 -6.49
C PHE A 10 -16.82 11.49 -7.24
N ARG A 11 -16.79 12.67 -6.62
CA ARG A 11 -17.38 13.90 -7.16
C ARG A 11 -16.52 14.52 -8.25
N GLY A 12 -17.19 15.08 -9.26
CA GLY A 12 -16.57 15.95 -10.25
C GLY A 12 -15.45 15.28 -11.05
N THR A 13 -14.48 16.08 -11.49
CA THR A 13 -13.36 15.57 -12.28
C THR A 13 -12.29 14.94 -11.35
N PRO A 14 -11.79 13.73 -11.65
CA PRO A 14 -10.69 13.15 -10.90
C PRO A 14 -9.48 14.09 -10.85
N PRO A 15 -8.82 14.26 -9.69
CA PRO A 15 -7.60 15.04 -9.61
C PRO A 15 -6.52 14.52 -10.57
N ALA A 16 -5.65 15.39 -11.05
CA ALA A 16 -4.50 14.96 -11.84
C ALA A 16 -3.66 13.95 -11.04
N ARG A 17 -3.30 12.82 -11.68
CA ARG A 17 -2.49 11.76 -11.05
C ARG A 17 -1.16 12.32 -10.50
N ASP A 18 -0.50 13.18 -11.26
CA ASP A 18 0.76 13.84 -10.87
C ASP A 18 0.59 15.03 -9.89
N SER A 19 -0.51 15.11 -9.15
CA SER A 19 -0.74 16.18 -8.17
C SER A 19 -0.28 15.81 -6.76
N VAL A 20 -0.31 16.79 -5.85
CA VAL A 20 -0.06 16.58 -4.41
C VAL A 20 -1.11 15.68 -3.76
N TYR A 21 -2.24 15.45 -4.43
CA TYR A 21 -3.27 14.53 -3.95
C TYR A 21 -2.79 13.07 -3.98
N LEU A 22 -1.95 12.72 -4.96
CA LEU A 22 -1.47 11.34 -5.17
C LEU A 22 0.05 11.27 -5.30
N LEU A 23 0.64 11.54 -6.48
CA LEU A 23 2.07 11.25 -6.70
C LEU A 23 3.03 12.17 -5.96
N ARG A 24 2.68 13.46 -5.81
CA ARG A 24 3.48 14.46 -5.09
C ARG A 24 3.10 14.56 -3.61
N GLN A 25 2.40 13.55 -3.07
CA GLN A 25 2.04 13.50 -1.65
C GLN A 25 3.31 13.27 -0.81
N ARG A 26 3.91 14.38 -0.35
CA ARG A 26 5.17 14.41 0.39
C ARG A 26 4.97 14.32 1.90
N VAL A 27 5.84 13.58 2.56
CA VAL A 27 6.00 13.56 4.01
C VAL A 27 7.45 13.83 4.42
N GLY A 28 7.66 14.40 5.60
CA GLY A 28 8.96 14.51 6.25
C GLY A 28 9.12 13.46 7.36
N PHE A 29 10.37 13.06 7.63
CA PHE A 29 10.71 12.07 8.66
C PHE A 29 12.14 12.31 9.20
N ASN A 30 12.50 11.65 10.30
CA ASN A 30 13.85 11.70 10.85
C ASN A 30 14.56 10.35 10.61
N LYS A 31 15.57 10.32 9.73
CA LYS A 31 16.38 9.12 9.42
C LYS A 31 16.89 8.41 10.68
N LEU A 32 17.38 9.16 11.66
CA LEU A 32 17.96 8.60 12.89
C LEU A 32 16.94 7.83 13.74
N HIS A 33 15.64 8.06 13.56
CA HIS A 33 14.60 7.29 14.22
C HIS A 33 14.39 5.90 13.60
N TRP A 34 14.72 5.72 12.31
CA TRP A 34 14.47 4.48 11.59
C TRP A 34 15.64 3.51 11.64
N LEU A 35 16.87 4.02 11.53
CA LEU A 35 18.08 3.18 11.44
C LEU A 35 18.22 2.14 12.57
N PRO A 36 17.91 2.43 13.84
CA PRO A 36 18.02 1.44 14.91
C PRO A 36 17.10 0.22 14.77
N HIS A 37 16.09 0.29 13.90
CA HIS A 37 15.13 -0.78 13.64
C HIS A 37 15.45 -1.58 12.37
N LEU A 38 16.55 -1.28 11.69
CA LEU A 38 17.01 -2.02 10.53
C LEU A 38 18.15 -2.96 10.95
N PRO A 39 18.11 -4.24 10.56
CA PRO A 39 19.15 -5.21 10.90
C PRO A 39 20.47 -4.96 10.14
N ASP A 40 20.41 -4.26 9.01
CA ASP A 40 21.55 -3.92 8.18
C ASP A 40 21.40 -2.47 7.69
N ALA A 41 22.48 -1.68 7.75
CA ALA A 41 22.50 -0.31 7.24
C ALA A 41 22.21 -0.25 5.73
N ALA A 42 22.55 -1.30 4.98
CA ALA A 42 22.24 -1.42 3.56
C ALA A 42 20.74 -1.47 3.28
N PHE A 43 19.88 -1.78 4.26
CA PHE A 43 18.43 -1.81 4.07
C PHE A 43 17.82 -0.41 3.97
N TRP A 44 18.60 0.64 4.27
CA TRP A 44 18.17 2.02 4.11
C TRP A 44 18.30 2.48 2.64
N PRO A 45 17.21 2.85 1.96
CA PRO A 45 17.27 3.37 0.60
C PRO A 45 18.01 4.73 0.58
N PRO A 46 19.06 4.91 -0.24
CA PRO A 46 19.80 6.17 -0.29
C PRO A 46 18.94 7.40 -0.63
N GLU A 47 17.87 7.22 -1.41
CA GLU A 47 16.95 8.31 -1.76
C GLU A 47 16.24 8.92 -0.53
N LEU A 48 16.17 8.20 0.58
CA LEU A 48 15.57 8.69 1.83
C LEU A 48 16.52 9.60 2.64
N ASP A 49 17.78 9.77 2.23
CA ASP A 49 18.71 10.67 2.90
C ASP A 49 18.29 12.15 2.85
N ALA A 50 17.40 12.50 1.91
CA ALA A 50 16.81 13.83 1.83
C ALA A 50 15.87 14.20 3.00
N GLY A 51 15.50 13.24 3.87
CA GLY A 51 14.61 13.48 5.03
C GLY A 51 13.15 13.77 4.66
N THR A 52 12.81 13.69 3.37
CA THR A 52 11.45 13.78 2.85
C THR A 52 11.25 12.74 1.77
N VAL A 53 10.01 12.26 1.61
CA VAL A 53 9.67 11.27 0.59
C VAL A 53 8.25 11.52 0.08
N ASP A 54 8.05 11.41 -1.24
CA ASP A 54 6.74 11.38 -1.86
C ASP A 54 6.49 10.05 -2.56
N ARG A 55 5.26 9.83 -3.00
CA ARG A 55 4.83 8.56 -3.64
C ARG A 55 5.64 8.28 -4.91
N ARG A 56 6.03 9.31 -5.68
CA ARG A 56 6.91 9.19 -6.85
C ARG A 56 8.30 8.67 -6.49
N THR A 57 8.87 9.14 -5.39
CA THR A 57 10.17 8.68 -4.89
C THR A 57 10.09 7.20 -4.47
N VAL A 58 8.99 6.79 -3.81
CA VAL A 58 8.80 5.36 -3.47
C VAL A 58 8.67 4.49 -4.73
N PHE A 59 7.96 4.95 -5.75
CA PHE A 59 7.94 4.27 -7.06
C PHE A 59 9.32 4.16 -7.70
N GLN A 60 10.15 5.21 -7.63
CA GLN A 60 11.53 5.17 -8.12
C GLN A 60 12.36 4.11 -7.37
N ILE A 61 12.26 4.08 -6.04
CA ILE A 61 12.90 3.07 -5.20
C ILE A 61 12.42 1.67 -5.59
N ALA A 62 11.14 1.50 -5.89
CA ALA A 62 10.55 0.20 -6.18
C ALA A 62 10.86 -0.35 -7.57
N ARG A 63 11.53 0.41 -8.45
CA ARG A 63 12.01 -0.09 -9.76
C ARG A 63 13.01 -1.24 -9.61
N ARG A 64 13.70 -1.32 -8.48
CA ARG A 64 14.62 -2.40 -8.09
C ARG A 64 13.95 -3.50 -7.27
N ALA A 65 12.62 -3.57 -7.20
CA ALA A 65 11.96 -4.58 -6.37
C ALA A 65 12.10 -6.03 -6.87
N ASP A 66 12.71 -6.25 -8.05
CA ASP A 66 13.07 -7.60 -8.51
C ASP A 66 14.29 -8.17 -7.80
N ASP A 67 15.18 -7.33 -7.27
CA ASP A 67 16.25 -7.78 -6.39
C ASP A 67 15.82 -7.76 -4.92
N GLU A 68 16.39 -8.65 -4.13
CA GLU A 68 16.02 -8.83 -2.72
C GLU A 68 16.21 -7.55 -1.92
N LEU A 69 17.35 -6.87 -2.13
CA LEU A 69 17.65 -5.62 -1.45
C LEU A 69 16.72 -4.49 -1.90
N GLY A 70 16.39 -4.39 -3.19
CA GLY A 70 15.44 -3.41 -3.69
C GLY A 70 14.00 -3.68 -3.24
N ALA A 71 13.61 -4.94 -3.03
CA ALA A 71 12.34 -5.28 -2.38
C ALA A 71 12.31 -4.83 -0.92
N VAL A 72 13.41 -5.03 -0.18
CA VAL A 72 13.59 -4.48 1.17
C VAL A 72 13.53 -2.96 1.16
N HIS A 73 14.24 -2.30 0.24
CA HIS A 73 14.19 -0.85 0.09
C HIS A 73 12.76 -0.34 -0.14
N THR A 74 11.98 -1.07 -0.95
CA THR A 74 10.57 -0.75 -1.22
C THR A 74 9.74 -0.83 0.05
N LEU A 75 9.91 -1.88 0.86
CA LEU A 75 9.23 -2.02 2.14
C LEU A 75 9.57 -0.86 3.08
N VAL A 76 10.87 -0.56 3.25
CA VAL A 76 11.33 0.53 4.12
C VAL A 76 10.77 1.87 3.66
N ALA A 77 10.87 2.19 2.37
CA ALA A 77 10.33 3.43 1.81
C ALA A 77 8.81 3.54 1.95
N ALA A 78 8.07 2.45 1.76
CA ALA A 78 6.62 2.44 1.96
C ALA A 78 6.23 2.71 3.42
N TYR A 79 6.95 2.13 4.39
CA TYR A 79 6.74 2.38 5.81
C TYR A 79 7.08 3.83 6.20
N VAL A 80 8.20 4.36 5.70
CA VAL A 80 8.61 5.75 5.93
C VAL A 80 7.57 6.72 5.39
N TRP A 81 7.14 6.52 4.14
CA TRP A 81 6.14 7.36 3.49
C TRP A 81 4.78 7.34 4.21
N THR A 82 4.34 6.18 4.71
CA THR A 82 3.02 6.05 5.37
C THR A 82 2.99 6.52 6.82
N ALA A 83 4.10 6.38 7.56
CA ALA A 83 4.14 6.80 8.96
C ALA A 83 4.06 8.33 9.13
N GLY A 84 4.45 9.09 8.08
CA GLY A 84 4.51 10.54 8.10
C GLY A 84 5.35 11.08 9.28
N PRO A 85 5.04 12.29 9.79
CA PRO A 85 5.84 12.92 10.85
C PRO A 85 5.78 12.19 12.20
N LYS A 86 4.76 11.33 12.40
CA LYS A 86 4.56 10.58 13.65
C LYS A 86 5.48 9.36 13.77
N GLN A 87 6.03 8.88 12.65
CA GLN A 87 7.08 7.84 12.59
C GLN A 87 6.73 6.50 13.27
N ARG A 88 5.45 6.25 13.57
CA ARG A 88 4.94 5.07 14.31
C ARG A 88 5.23 3.71 13.64
N GLY A 89 5.69 3.71 12.39
CA GLY A 89 5.97 2.51 11.61
C GLY A 89 7.32 1.86 11.94
N ALA A 90 8.29 2.58 12.52
CA ALA A 90 9.67 2.12 12.62
C ALA A 90 9.83 0.86 13.50
N VAL A 91 9.25 0.87 14.70
CA VAL A 91 9.25 -0.31 15.60
C VAL A 91 8.55 -1.51 14.96
N LYS A 92 7.40 -1.29 14.30
CA LYS A 92 6.66 -2.36 13.62
C LYS A 92 7.48 -2.97 12.48
N LEU A 93 8.20 -2.14 11.74
CA LEU A 93 9.11 -2.59 10.69
C LEU A 93 10.26 -3.43 11.25
N GLY A 94 10.87 -3.02 12.36
CA GLY A 94 11.89 -3.83 13.06
C GLY A 94 11.34 -5.21 13.44
N MET A 95 10.13 -5.28 14.00
CA MET A 95 9.48 -6.56 14.33
C MET A 95 9.23 -7.45 13.10
N VAL A 96 9.06 -6.88 11.90
CA VAL A 96 8.98 -7.68 10.66
C VAL A 96 10.33 -8.32 10.36
N PHE A 97 11.43 -7.57 10.47
CA PHE A 97 12.76 -8.14 10.23
C PHE A 97 13.13 -9.19 11.29
N ASP A 98 12.92 -8.90 12.58
CA ASP A 98 13.22 -9.82 13.68
C ASP A 98 12.48 -11.15 13.56
N HIS A 99 11.23 -11.12 13.08
CA HIS A 99 10.41 -12.31 12.95
C HIS A 99 10.71 -13.11 11.67
N ASN A 100 11.39 -12.51 10.68
CA ASN A 100 11.66 -13.12 9.38
C ASN A 100 13.14 -12.95 8.97
N PRO A 101 14.10 -13.43 9.79
CA PRO A 101 15.52 -13.23 9.52
C PRO A 101 15.91 -13.83 8.16
N GLY A 102 16.47 -13.00 7.28
CA GLY A 102 16.89 -13.39 5.93
C GLY A 102 15.76 -13.62 4.92
N ALA A 103 14.49 -13.69 5.34
CA ALA A 103 13.38 -14.04 4.46
C ALA A 103 12.68 -12.84 3.80
N VAL A 104 12.79 -11.63 4.38
CA VAL A 104 12.04 -10.45 3.89
C VAL A 104 12.34 -10.12 2.43
N GLY A 105 13.61 -10.01 2.05
CA GLY A 105 14.03 -9.69 0.68
C GLY A 105 13.65 -10.76 -0.36
N PRO A 106 14.05 -12.03 -0.16
CA PRO A 106 13.66 -13.12 -1.05
C PRO A 106 12.15 -13.24 -1.23
N ASN A 107 11.37 -13.18 -0.15
CA ASN A 107 9.93 -13.37 -0.21
C ASN A 107 9.21 -12.21 -0.91
N LEU A 108 9.59 -10.96 -0.60
CA LEU A 108 8.98 -9.81 -1.26
C LEU A 108 9.34 -9.74 -2.74
N SER A 109 10.61 -9.98 -3.11
CA SER A 109 11.02 -9.96 -4.52
C SER A 109 10.34 -11.07 -5.32
N ALA A 110 10.20 -12.28 -4.77
CA ALA A 110 9.44 -13.36 -5.40
C ALA A 110 7.96 -13.01 -5.60
N ALA A 111 7.32 -12.41 -4.59
CA ALA A 111 5.93 -11.97 -4.69
C ALA A 111 5.75 -10.83 -5.72
N VAL A 112 6.71 -9.90 -5.83
CA VAL A 112 6.70 -8.84 -6.84
C VAL A 112 6.80 -9.42 -8.25
N ARG A 113 7.73 -10.34 -8.49
CA ARG A 113 7.85 -11.03 -9.79
C ARG A 113 6.54 -11.74 -10.13
N ARG A 114 5.98 -12.49 -9.16
CA ARG A 114 4.69 -13.16 -9.34
C ARG A 114 3.56 -12.20 -9.65
N THR A 115 3.51 -11.03 -9.00
CA THR A 115 2.50 -10.02 -9.30
C THR A 115 2.60 -9.51 -10.73
N ARG A 116 3.80 -9.38 -11.29
CA ARG A 116 4.00 -8.92 -12.67
C ARG A 116 3.68 -10.00 -13.69
N GLU A 117 3.99 -11.25 -13.39
CA GLU A 117 3.77 -12.40 -14.28
C GLU A 117 2.30 -12.87 -14.28
N ASP A 118 1.74 -13.06 -13.09
CA ASP A 118 0.45 -13.74 -12.90
C ASP A 118 -0.64 -12.82 -12.32
N GLY A 119 -0.29 -11.56 -12.05
CA GLY A 119 -1.21 -10.54 -11.58
C GLY A 119 -1.27 -10.36 -10.05
N PRO A 120 -1.95 -9.29 -9.59
CA PRO A 120 -1.93 -8.83 -8.20
C PRO A 120 -2.36 -9.87 -7.17
N VAL A 121 -3.40 -10.64 -7.48
CA VAL A 121 -3.97 -11.64 -6.56
C VAL A 121 -2.97 -12.77 -6.31
N ALA A 122 -2.20 -13.18 -7.32
CA ALA A 122 -1.20 -14.23 -7.17
C ALA A 122 -0.08 -13.83 -6.21
N GLY A 123 0.52 -12.65 -6.39
CA GLY A 123 1.55 -12.15 -5.48
C GLY A 123 1.01 -11.81 -4.08
N PHE A 124 -0.22 -11.31 -3.97
CA PHE A 124 -0.90 -11.15 -2.67
C PHE A 124 -1.01 -12.50 -1.95
N GLY A 125 -1.50 -13.53 -2.66
CA GLY A 125 -1.69 -14.89 -2.15
C GLY A 125 -0.42 -15.49 -1.55
N MET A 126 0.73 -15.27 -2.18
CA MET A 126 2.03 -15.72 -1.70
C MET A 126 2.39 -15.18 -0.31
N LEU A 127 2.01 -13.94 0.00
CA LEU A 127 2.39 -13.23 1.23
C LEU A 127 1.37 -13.38 2.36
N THR A 128 0.20 -13.95 2.08
CA THR A 128 -0.79 -14.26 3.14
C THR A 128 -0.23 -15.30 4.13
N ARG A 129 -0.83 -15.41 5.31
CA ARG A 129 -0.41 -16.38 6.34
C ARG A 129 -0.39 -17.84 5.86
N LYS A 130 -1.22 -18.19 4.88
CA LYS A 130 -1.29 -19.53 4.27
C LYS A 130 -0.44 -19.65 2.99
N GLY A 131 0.18 -18.56 2.55
CA GLY A 131 0.98 -18.48 1.34
C GLY A 131 2.39 -19.06 1.53
N SER A 132 3.02 -19.40 0.41
CA SER A 132 4.36 -20.00 0.38
C SER A 132 5.49 -19.06 0.81
N HIS A 133 5.23 -17.75 0.86
CA HIS A 133 6.20 -16.71 1.17
C HIS A 133 5.69 -15.80 2.31
N ALA A 134 4.87 -16.36 3.20
CA ALA A 134 4.32 -15.64 4.34
C ALA A 134 5.42 -14.91 5.13
N LEU A 135 5.15 -13.65 5.48
CA LEU A 135 6.03 -12.84 6.34
C LEU A 135 5.28 -12.51 7.63
N GLY A 136 5.68 -13.14 8.73
CA GLY A 136 5.03 -12.90 10.02
C GLY A 136 5.22 -11.45 10.47
N ARG A 137 4.27 -10.92 11.24
CA ARG A 137 4.21 -9.50 11.66
C ARG A 137 4.06 -8.48 10.53
N LEU A 138 4.18 -8.84 9.25
CA LEU A 138 3.88 -7.94 8.14
C LEU A 138 2.36 -8.01 7.85
N PRO A 139 1.57 -6.96 8.17
CA PRO A 139 0.13 -6.98 7.91
C PRO A 139 -0.15 -6.93 6.41
N GLY A 140 -1.38 -7.30 6.02
CA GLY A 140 -1.86 -7.21 4.62
C GLY A 140 -1.68 -5.85 3.98
N SER A 141 -1.86 -4.80 4.78
CA SER A 141 -1.67 -3.43 4.35
C SER A 141 -0.21 -3.07 4.08
N GLY A 142 0.74 -3.77 4.70
CA GLY A 142 2.17 -3.59 4.50
C GLY A 142 2.62 -4.19 3.18
N PHE A 143 2.26 -5.45 2.91
CA PHE A 143 2.69 -6.08 1.66
C PHE A 143 1.94 -5.57 0.42
N THR A 144 0.66 -5.19 0.51
CA THR A 144 -0.04 -4.54 -0.63
C THR A 144 0.61 -3.22 -1.05
N LYS A 145 1.22 -2.48 -0.11
CA LYS A 145 2.02 -1.29 -0.44
C LYS A 145 3.25 -1.65 -1.26
N VAL A 146 3.98 -2.70 -0.88
CA VAL A 146 5.13 -3.19 -1.66
C VAL A 146 4.69 -3.57 -3.07
N LEU A 147 3.64 -4.39 -3.21
CA LEU A 147 3.12 -4.80 -4.51
C LEU A 147 2.68 -3.59 -5.36
N TYR A 148 1.94 -2.65 -4.77
CA TYR A 148 1.53 -1.40 -5.42
C TYR A 148 2.72 -0.62 -5.98
N PHE A 149 3.71 -0.30 -5.15
CA PHE A 149 4.85 0.49 -5.59
C PHE A 149 5.73 -0.25 -6.60
N ALA A 150 5.85 -1.57 -6.46
CA ALA A 150 6.73 -2.37 -7.29
C ALA A 150 6.13 -2.79 -8.63
N ALA A 151 4.81 -2.91 -8.75
CA ALA A 151 4.20 -3.57 -9.91
C ALA A 151 2.97 -2.87 -10.49
N PHE A 152 2.57 -1.70 -9.98
CA PHE A 152 1.52 -0.89 -10.62
C PHE A 152 2.02 -0.31 -11.95
N ASP A 153 1.25 -0.50 -13.03
CA ASP A 153 1.66 -0.14 -14.41
C ASP A 153 1.41 1.34 -14.77
N GLY A 154 0.80 2.11 -13.85
CA GLY A 154 0.42 3.51 -14.07
C GLY A 154 -1.05 3.71 -14.43
N LYS A 155 -1.80 2.64 -14.67
CA LYS A 155 -3.23 2.64 -15.00
C LYS A 155 -4.01 1.59 -14.19
N THR A 156 -3.51 0.37 -14.13
CA THR A 156 -4.07 -0.82 -13.48
C THR A 156 -3.00 -1.60 -12.72
N GLY A 157 -3.40 -2.57 -11.91
CA GLY A 157 -2.49 -3.46 -11.19
C GLY A 157 -2.79 -3.54 -9.69
N PRO A 158 -1.81 -3.93 -8.86
CA PRO A 158 -2.01 -3.99 -7.42
C PRO A 158 -2.34 -2.61 -6.87
N LEU A 159 -3.18 -2.55 -5.84
CA LEU A 159 -3.55 -1.33 -5.12
C LEU A 159 -3.35 -1.54 -3.63
N ILE A 160 -3.21 -0.45 -2.89
CA ILE A 160 -3.07 -0.50 -1.44
C ILE A 160 -4.42 -0.87 -0.84
N LEU A 161 -4.46 -1.95 -0.05
CA LEU A 161 -5.61 -2.30 0.79
C LEU A 161 -5.22 -2.06 2.25
N ASP A 162 -5.81 -1.05 2.87
CA ASP A 162 -5.63 -0.75 4.28
C ASP A 162 -6.96 -0.48 4.99
N GLU A 163 -6.90 -0.25 6.31
CA GLU A 163 -8.06 0.00 7.16
C GLU A 163 -8.99 1.09 6.60
N ASN A 164 -8.44 2.18 6.05
CA ASN A 164 -9.24 3.28 5.52
C ASN A 164 -9.92 2.87 4.22
N VAL A 165 -9.22 2.17 3.34
CA VAL A 165 -9.82 1.63 2.12
C VAL A 165 -10.96 0.67 2.48
N VAL A 166 -10.76 -0.23 3.45
CA VAL A 166 -11.79 -1.19 3.88
C VAL A 166 -12.99 -0.48 4.50
N ILE A 167 -12.79 0.54 5.36
CA ILE A 167 -13.88 1.34 5.92
C ILE A 167 -14.74 1.95 4.80
N ALA A 168 -14.11 2.54 3.78
CA ALA A 168 -14.82 3.13 2.65
C ALA A 168 -15.55 2.09 1.80
N VAL A 169 -14.90 0.96 1.50
CA VAL A 169 -15.47 -0.16 0.74
C VAL A 169 -16.70 -0.72 1.46
N ASN A 170 -16.61 -1.01 2.75
CA ASN A 170 -17.73 -1.46 3.57
C ASN A 170 -18.86 -0.45 3.57
N ALA A 171 -18.55 0.83 3.76
CA ALA A 171 -19.56 1.89 3.80
C ALA A 171 -20.25 2.12 2.44
N LEU A 172 -19.58 1.90 1.31
CA LEU A 172 -20.12 2.06 -0.05
C LEU A 172 -20.87 0.83 -0.57
N ARG A 173 -20.45 -0.37 -0.16
CA ARG A 173 -21.00 -1.63 -0.67
C ARG A 173 -21.97 -2.29 0.32
N GLY A 174 -21.97 -1.85 1.57
CA GLY A 174 -22.66 -2.55 2.65
C GLY A 174 -22.05 -3.91 2.98
N SER A 175 -20.75 -4.10 2.70
CA SER A 175 -19.98 -5.27 3.16
C SER A 175 -19.52 -5.10 4.61
N ASP A 176 -19.06 -6.19 5.22
CA ASP A 176 -18.70 -6.30 6.63
C ASP A 176 -17.27 -6.85 6.83
N TRP A 177 -16.36 -6.58 5.88
CA TRP A 177 -14.98 -7.04 5.97
C TRP A 177 -14.31 -6.51 7.24
N GLY A 178 -13.53 -7.36 7.91
CA GLY A 178 -12.74 -6.94 9.08
C GLY A 178 -11.79 -5.80 8.73
N ILE A 179 -11.89 -4.68 9.46
CA ILE A 179 -11.15 -3.44 9.19
C ILE A 179 -9.63 -3.65 9.28
N ASP A 180 -9.18 -4.55 10.16
CA ASP A 180 -7.75 -4.83 10.39
C ASP A 180 -7.24 -6.09 9.67
N GLY A 181 -8.12 -6.75 8.90
CA GLY A 181 -7.82 -8.04 8.26
C GLY A 181 -7.71 -9.22 9.26
N PRO A 182 -7.03 -10.31 8.87
CA PRO A 182 -6.38 -10.53 7.58
C PRO A 182 -7.40 -10.64 6.44
N TRP A 183 -7.10 -10.05 5.30
CA TRP A 183 -7.92 -10.19 4.09
C TRP A 183 -7.48 -11.37 3.24
N SER A 184 -8.44 -12.04 2.61
CA SER A 184 -8.17 -13.15 1.71
C SER A 184 -7.78 -12.68 0.30
N PRO A 185 -7.14 -13.54 -0.52
CA PRO A 185 -6.89 -13.23 -1.93
C PRO A 185 -8.17 -12.91 -2.71
N GLU A 186 -9.29 -13.56 -2.37
CA GLU A 186 -10.60 -13.30 -2.97
C GLU A 186 -11.09 -11.90 -2.63
N GLN A 187 -11.04 -11.49 -1.35
CA GLN A 187 -11.38 -10.12 -0.95
C GLN A 187 -10.47 -9.08 -1.63
N TYR A 188 -9.18 -9.39 -1.78
CA TYR A 188 -8.26 -8.50 -2.47
C TYR A 188 -8.60 -8.40 -3.97
N GLY A 189 -8.89 -9.51 -4.64
CA GLY A 189 -9.33 -9.53 -6.04
C GLY A 189 -10.62 -8.74 -6.25
N ASP A 190 -11.64 -9.03 -5.43
CA ASP A 190 -12.91 -8.30 -5.40
C ASP A 190 -12.67 -6.78 -5.31
N TYR A 191 -11.81 -6.34 -4.38
CA TYR A 191 -11.46 -4.93 -4.21
C TYR A 191 -10.86 -4.31 -5.48
N LEU A 192 -9.96 -5.02 -6.16
CA LEU A 192 -9.33 -4.52 -7.39
C LEU A 192 -10.35 -4.36 -8.53
N ASP A 193 -11.28 -5.31 -8.65
CA ASP A 193 -12.36 -5.24 -9.63
C ASP A 193 -13.28 -4.05 -9.34
N TYR A 194 -13.64 -3.81 -8.07
CA TYR A 194 -14.40 -2.60 -7.70
C TYR A 194 -13.66 -1.32 -8.03
N ALA A 195 -12.35 -1.26 -7.76
CA ALA A 195 -11.56 -0.08 -8.08
C ALA A 195 -11.52 0.17 -9.59
N ALA A 196 -11.47 -0.87 -10.41
CA ALA A 196 -11.52 -0.78 -11.87
C ALA A 196 -12.89 -0.28 -12.36
N ASP A 197 -13.99 -0.84 -11.86
CA ASP A 197 -15.35 -0.42 -12.20
C ASP A 197 -15.61 1.04 -11.80
N TRP A 198 -15.19 1.41 -10.60
CA TRP A 198 -15.29 2.78 -10.10
C TRP A 198 -14.44 3.76 -10.88
N ALA A 199 -13.25 3.36 -11.35
CA ALA A 199 -12.45 4.19 -12.24
C ALA A 199 -13.18 4.46 -13.56
N GLN A 200 -13.81 3.45 -14.16
CA GLN A 200 -14.61 3.63 -15.39
C GLN A 200 -15.82 4.52 -15.15
N ARG A 201 -16.54 4.31 -14.05
CA ARG A 201 -17.71 5.12 -13.68
C ARG A 201 -17.36 6.58 -13.39
N TRP A 202 -16.24 6.84 -12.72
CA TRP A 202 -15.84 8.21 -12.37
C TRP A 202 -15.48 9.01 -13.62
N ARG A 203 -14.58 8.48 -14.45
CA ARG A 203 -14.25 9.05 -15.77
C ARG A 203 -13.44 8.03 -16.56
N LYS A 204 -13.81 7.81 -17.83
CA LYS A 204 -13.04 6.94 -18.74
C LYS A 204 -11.55 7.31 -18.73
N GLY A 205 -10.70 6.32 -18.48
CA GLY A 205 -9.25 6.48 -18.43
C GLY A 205 -8.68 6.90 -17.08
N THR A 206 -9.49 7.00 -16.03
CA THR A 206 -9.00 7.22 -14.66
C THR A 206 -8.10 6.05 -14.23
N PRO A 207 -6.87 6.30 -13.77
CA PRO A 207 -6.02 5.29 -13.15
C PRO A 207 -6.61 4.78 -11.83
N THR A 208 -6.53 3.48 -11.58
CA THR A 208 -7.18 2.86 -10.41
C THR A 208 -6.54 3.28 -9.08
N ASP A 209 -5.31 3.79 -9.09
CA ASP A 209 -4.66 4.32 -7.89
C ASP A 209 -5.21 5.68 -7.42
N LEU A 210 -5.89 6.44 -8.30
CA LEU A 210 -6.70 7.58 -7.88
C LEU A 210 -7.97 7.14 -7.15
N VAL A 211 -8.54 6.00 -7.53
CA VAL A 211 -9.69 5.41 -6.84
C VAL A 211 -9.29 4.95 -5.45
N GLU A 212 -8.20 4.17 -5.33
CA GLU A 212 -7.60 3.78 -4.04
C GLU A 212 -7.39 4.98 -3.11
N ARG A 213 -6.72 6.01 -3.61
CA ARG A 213 -6.42 7.21 -2.82
C ARG A 213 -7.68 7.93 -2.32
N THR A 214 -8.73 7.93 -3.15
CA THR A 214 -10.01 8.56 -2.83
C THR A 214 -10.82 7.75 -1.83
N LEU A 215 -10.79 6.42 -1.94
CA LEU A 215 -11.34 5.52 -0.92
C LEU A 215 -10.63 5.70 0.42
N SER A 216 -9.30 5.73 0.42
CA SER A 216 -8.51 5.97 1.62
C SER A 216 -8.87 7.31 2.28
N ALA A 217 -9.04 8.39 1.50
CA ALA A 217 -9.51 9.69 2.02
C ALA A 217 -10.90 9.61 2.65
N ALA A 218 -11.85 8.95 1.99
CA ALA A 218 -13.21 8.79 2.48
C ALA A 218 -13.26 7.96 3.77
N GLY A 219 -12.50 6.87 3.82
CA GLY A 219 -12.39 6.02 5.00
C GLY A 219 -11.76 6.74 6.18
N GLN A 220 -10.71 7.53 5.94
CA GLN A 220 -10.09 8.36 6.97
C GLN A 220 -11.08 9.38 7.56
N ALA A 221 -11.90 10.02 6.70
CA ALA A 221 -12.94 10.94 7.16
C ALA A 221 -13.98 10.22 8.03
N LEU A 222 -14.44 9.04 7.61
CA LEU A 222 -15.39 8.23 8.39
C LEU A 222 -14.80 7.74 9.72
N GLY A 223 -13.59 7.18 9.72
CA GLY A 223 -12.93 6.69 10.94
C GLY A 223 -12.75 7.78 11.98
N ALA A 224 -12.45 9.01 11.56
CA ALA A 224 -12.36 10.17 12.45
C ALA A 224 -13.71 10.60 13.07
N HIS A 225 -14.84 10.16 12.51
CA HIS A 225 -16.18 10.38 13.07
C HIS A 225 -16.56 9.34 14.13
N TYR A 226 -15.99 8.13 14.09
CA TYR A 226 -16.27 7.05 15.08
C TYR A 226 -15.33 7.07 16.29
N ALA A 227 -14.23 7.83 16.23
CA ALA A 227 -13.26 7.97 17.32
C ALA A 227 -13.49 9.22 18.21
N ARG A 228 -14.63 9.91 18.05
CA ARG A 228 -15.11 11.00 18.92
C ARG A 228 -16.37 10.55 19.63
#